data_AF-A0A8B6DJI7-F1
#
_entry.id   AF-A0A8B6DJI7-F1
#
_cell.length_a   1.000
_cell.length_b   1.000
_cell.length_c   1.000
_cell.angle_alpha   90.00
_cell.angle_beta   90.00
_cell.angle_gamma   90.00
#
_symmetry.space_group_name_H-M   'P 1'
#
loop_
_entity.id
_entity.type
_entity.pdbx_description
1 polymer ?
#
loop_
_entity_poly.entity_id
_entity_poly.type
_entity_poly.pdbx_seq_one_letter_code
_entity_poly.pdbx_strand_id
1 'polypeptide(L)'
;MKKWITPGTWKVIEERRQMNKKILDTKSERLQERHKASYRVLDKNVKRMARADKRAYMEDLAKQAEEAAEKGEQGKIYIITREICCKCRNNNDVHIKDKNGRLLTTEDEQMGGTL
;
A
#
# COMPACT_ATOMS: atom_id res chain seq x y z
N MET A 1 -2.81 14.32 -2.84
CA MET A 1 -3.87 13.29 -2.73
C MET A 1 -3.38 11.99 -3.38
N LYS A 2 -3.74 10.82 -2.84
CA LYS A 2 -3.46 9.54 -3.52
C LYS A 2 -4.30 9.50 -4.81
N LYS A 3 -3.64 9.48 -5.96
CA LYS A 3 -4.28 9.60 -7.29
C LYS A 3 -5.30 8.49 -7.59
N TRP A 4 -5.16 7.33 -6.94
CA TRP A 4 -5.97 6.14 -7.20
C TRP A 4 -7.20 5.98 -6.29
N ILE A 5 -7.38 6.80 -5.24
CA ILE A 5 -8.54 6.67 -4.36
C ILE A 5 -9.73 7.40 -4.98
N THR A 6 -10.83 6.68 -5.17
CA THR A 6 -12.05 7.23 -5.77
C THR A 6 -12.80 8.15 -4.79
N PRO A 7 -13.59 9.12 -5.29
CA PRO A 7 -14.43 9.98 -4.44
C PRO A 7 -15.39 9.18 -3.55
N GLY A 8 -15.90 8.05 -4.03
CA GLY A 8 -16.75 7.14 -3.25
C GLY A 8 -16.02 6.59 -2.03
N THR A 9 -14.77 6.13 -2.18
CA THR A 9 -13.94 5.67 -1.05
C THR A 9 -13.64 6.78 -0.06
N TRP A 10 -13.39 8.01 -0.54
CA TRP A 10 -13.21 9.17 0.33
C TRP A 10 -14.43 9.47 1.19
N LYS A 11 -15.64 9.36 0.64
CA LYS A 11 -16.89 9.52 1.38
C LYS A 11 -16.98 8.53 2.54
N VAL A 12 -16.71 7.24 2.29
CA VAL A 12 -16.78 6.21 3.35
C VAL A 12 -15.67 6.39 4.39
N ILE A 13 -14.48 6.88 4.00
CA ILE A 13 -13.43 7.25 4.94
C ILE A 13 -13.90 8.35 5.88
N GLU A 14 -14.62 9.33 5.36
CA GLU A 14 -15.17 10.45 6.15
C GLU A 14 -16.30 9.99 7.07
N GLU A 15 -17.22 9.14 6.60
CA GLU A 15 -18.25 8.51 7.44
C GLU A 15 -17.63 7.72 8.61
N ARG A 16 -16.55 6.97 8.35
CA ARG A 16 -15.80 6.27 9.40
C ARG A 16 -15.18 7.24 10.41
N ARG A 17 -14.63 8.37 9.97
CA ARG A 17 -14.07 9.41 10.85
C ARG A 17 -15.14 10.02 11.74
N GLN A 18 -16.30 10.34 11.16
CA GLN A 18 -17.45 10.85 11.91
C GLN A 18 -17.94 9.83 12.95
N MET A 19 -17.97 8.55 12.60
CA MET A 19 -18.32 7.50 13.57
C MET A 19 -17.30 7.40 14.70
N ASN A 20 -16.00 7.53 14.39
CA ASN A 20 -14.96 7.56 15.42
C ASN A 20 -15.14 8.75 16.37
N LYS A 21 -15.50 9.93 15.84
CA LYS A 21 -15.80 11.10 16.66
C LYS A 21 -16.98 10.82 17.61
N LYS A 22 -18.06 10.20 17.11
CA LYS A 22 -19.21 9.78 17.95
C LYS A 22 -18.80 8.82 19.07
N ILE A 23 -17.86 7.90 18.83
CA ILE A 23 -17.34 6.98 19.86
C ILE A 23 -16.62 7.75 20.97
N LEU A 24 -15.84 8.77 20.62
CA LEU A 24 -15.07 9.59 21.56
C LEU A 24 -15.96 10.54 22.37
N ASP A 25 -16.99 11.10 21.74
CA ASP A 25 -17.90 12.07 22.38
C ASP A 25 -18.93 11.40 23.31
N THR A 26 -19.24 10.11 23.09
CA THR A 26 -20.29 9.38 23.83
C THR A 26 -19.79 8.84 25.16
N LYS A 27 -20.44 9.24 26.27
CA LYS A 27 -20.14 8.74 27.64
C LYS A 27 -20.83 7.41 27.99
N SER A 28 -21.98 7.10 27.37
CA SER A 28 -22.74 5.88 27.65
C SER A 28 -22.11 4.66 26.97
N GLU A 29 -21.71 3.65 27.74
CA GLU A 29 -21.08 2.42 27.21
C GLU A 29 -21.94 1.70 26.18
N ARG A 30 -23.26 1.59 26.43
CA ARG A 30 -24.19 0.94 25.51
C ARG A 30 -24.25 1.61 24.14
N LEU A 31 -24.26 2.95 24.11
CA LEU A 31 -24.26 3.71 22.86
C LEU A 31 -22.88 3.66 22.19
N GLN A 32 -21.82 3.68 23.00
CA GLN A 32 -20.46 3.56 22.50
C GLN A 32 -20.24 2.21 21.78
N GLU A 33 -20.74 1.09 22.33
CA GLU A 33 -20.60 -0.23 21.68
C GLU A 33 -21.36 -0.29 20.34
N ARG A 34 -22.54 0.35 20.25
CA ARG A 34 -23.26 0.48 18.97
C ARG A 34 -22.45 1.27 17.94
N HIS A 35 -21.85 2.38 18.34
CA HIS A 35 -20.98 3.17 17.45
C HIS A 35 -19.72 2.40 17.04
N LYS A 36 -19.11 1.64 17.96
CA LYS A 36 -17.99 0.74 17.65
C LYS A 36 -18.39 -0.33 16.63
N ALA A 37 -19.58 -0.92 16.76
CA ALA A 37 -20.09 -1.87 15.78
C ALA A 37 -20.24 -1.24 14.38
N SER A 38 -20.84 -0.05 14.30
CA SER A 38 -20.94 0.69 13.03
C SER A 38 -19.57 1.07 12.46
N TYR A 39 -18.62 1.48 13.31
CA TYR A 39 -17.25 1.77 12.90
C TYR A 39 -16.57 0.54 12.29
N ARG A 40 -16.73 -0.65 12.90
CA ARG A 40 -16.16 -1.91 12.36
C ARG A 40 -16.70 -2.22 10.95
N VAL A 41 -17.99 -1.96 10.70
CA VAL A 41 -18.59 -2.14 9.36
C VAL A 41 -17.99 -1.15 8.36
N LEU A 42 -17.93 0.14 8.73
CA LEU A 42 -17.35 1.18 7.88
C LEU A 42 -15.86 0.92 7.60
N ASP A 43 -15.08 0.49 8.59
CA ASP A 43 -13.67 0.17 8.40
C ASP A 43 -13.45 -1.03 7.46
N LYS A 44 -14.29 -2.07 7.56
CA LYS A 44 -14.31 -3.18 6.59
C LYS A 44 -14.61 -2.68 5.17
N ASN A 45 -15.58 -1.78 5.03
CA ASN A 45 -15.95 -1.20 3.73
C ASN A 45 -14.82 -0.34 3.16
N VAL A 46 -14.21 0.55 3.95
CA VAL A 46 -13.05 1.35 3.54
C VAL A 46 -11.93 0.44 3.03
N LYS A 47 -11.58 -0.61 3.77
CA LYS A 47 -10.53 -1.57 3.37
C LYS A 47 -10.89 -2.28 2.07
N ARG A 48 -12.15 -2.69 1.89
CA ARG A 48 -12.63 -3.34 0.67
C ARG A 48 -12.54 -2.39 -0.53
N MET A 49 -13.06 -1.17 -0.40
CA MET A 49 -13.09 -0.19 -1.48
C MET A 49 -11.68 0.27 -1.86
N ALA A 50 -10.82 0.56 -0.88
CA ALA A 50 -9.42 0.92 -1.15
C ALA A 50 -8.65 -0.17 -1.89
N ARG A 51 -8.95 -1.46 -1.65
CA ARG A 51 -8.36 -2.57 -2.42
C ARG A 51 -8.92 -2.63 -3.84
N ALA A 52 -10.22 -2.37 -4.03
CA ALA A 52 -10.84 -2.32 -5.34
C ALA A 52 -10.30 -1.16 -6.18
N ASP A 53 -10.29 0.06 -5.63
CA ASP A 53 -9.71 1.26 -6.23
C ASP A 53 -8.26 1.03 -6.68
N LYS A 54 -7.44 0.44 -5.80
CA LYS A 54 -6.05 0.14 -6.12
C LYS A 54 -5.93 -0.89 -7.25
N ARG A 55 -6.77 -1.94 -7.27
CA ARG A 55 -6.77 -2.93 -8.35
C ARG A 55 -7.14 -2.30 -9.69
N ALA A 56 -8.23 -1.53 -9.72
CA ALA A 56 -8.66 -0.82 -10.92
C ALA A 56 -7.56 0.12 -11.46
N TYR A 57 -6.87 0.83 -10.57
CA TYR A 57 -5.72 1.66 -10.98
C TYR A 57 -4.57 0.86 -11.59
N MET A 58 -4.23 -0.29 -11.00
CA MET A 58 -3.16 -1.15 -11.52
C MET A 58 -3.56 -1.81 -12.85
N GLU A 59 -4.83 -2.20 -13.00
CA GLU A 59 -5.37 -2.76 -14.25
C GLU A 59 -5.34 -1.72 -15.37
N ASP A 60 -5.71 -0.46 -15.08
CA ASP A 60 -5.62 0.63 -16.06
C ASP A 60 -4.17 0.90 -16.51
N LEU A 61 -3.22 0.91 -15.57
CA LEU A 61 -1.80 1.00 -15.91
C LEU A 61 -1.34 -0.18 -16.76
N ALA A 62 -1.74 -1.41 -16.44
CA ALA A 62 -1.39 -2.59 -17.22
C ALA A 62 -1.91 -2.49 -18.66
N LYS A 63 -3.16 -2.06 -18.84
CA LYS A 63 -3.75 -1.81 -20.16
C LYS A 63 -2.97 -0.76 -20.95
N GLN A 64 -2.57 0.34 -20.32
CA GLN A 64 -1.74 1.35 -20.97
C GLN A 64 -0.36 0.80 -21.40
N ALA A 65 0.23 -0.11 -20.62
CA ALA A 65 1.47 -0.78 -21.00
C ALA A 65 1.28 -1.72 -22.20
N GLU A 66 0.17 -2.46 -22.27
CA GLU A 66 -0.17 -3.30 -23.43
C GLU A 66 -0.31 -2.47 -24.70
N GLU A 67 -1.08 -1.37 -24.66
CA GLU A 67 -1.25 -0.46 -25.79
C GLU A 67 0.08 0.18 -26.24
N ALA A 68 0.97 0.51 -25.29
CA ALA A 68 2.30 1.04 -25.60
C ALA A 68 3.20 -0.02 -26.25
N ALA A 69 3.07 -1.28 -25.84
CA ALA A 69 3.79 -2.40 -26.44
C ALA A 69 3.36 -2.65 -27.89
N GLU A 70 2.05 -2.62 -28.17
CA GLU A 70 1.52 -2.72 -29.53
C GLU A 70 2.03 -1.61 -30.46
N LYS A 71 2.24 -0.40 -29.91
CA LYS A 71 2.77 0.76 -30.65
C LYS A 71 4.30 0.81 -30.74
N GLY A 72 5.02 -0.11 -30.08
CA GLY A 72 6.48 -0.10 -30.01
C GLY A 72 7.07 1.02 -29.15
N GLU A 73 6.30 1.63 -28.26
CA GLU A 73 6.70 2.77 -27.42
C GLU A 73 7.46 2.31 -26.16
N GLN A 74 8.66 1.75 -26.35
CA GLN A 74 9.46 1.14 -25.27
C GLN A 74 9.68 2.05 -24.05
N GLY A 75 9.85 3.36 -24.27
CA GLY A 75 10.00 4.34 -23.19
C GLY A 75 8.78 4.43 -22.26
N LYS A 76 7.56 4.33 -22.82
CA LYS A 76 6.32 4.34 -22.02
C LYS A 76 6.15 3.03 -21.26
N ILE A 77 6.44 1.90 -21.89
CA ILE A 77 6.42 0.57 -21.24
C ILE A 77 7.32 0.58 -20.00
N TYR A 78 8.54 1.15 -20.11
CA TYR A 78 9.47 1.25 -18.99
C TYR A 78 8.92 2.10 -17.84
N ILE A 79 8.34 3.27 -18.14
CA ILE A 79 7.76 4.15 -17.12
C ILE A 79 6.59 3.47 -16.41
N ILE A 80 5.65 2.88 -17.17
CA ILE A 80 4.46 2.23 -16.63
C ILE A 80 4.83 0.99 -15.81
N THR A 81 5.70 0.14 -16.33
CA THR A 81 6.20 -1.05 -15.61
C THR A 81 6.92 -0.64 -14.33
N ARG A 82 7.72 0.45 -14.36
CA ARG A 82 8.36 0.99 -13.16
C ARG A 82 7.32 1.45 -12.14
N GLU A 83 6.23 2.08 -12.57
CA GLU A 83 5.14 2.52 -11.69
C GLU A 83 4.39 1.35 -11.04
N ILE A 84 4.12 0.28 -11.79
CA ILE A 84 3.50 -0.96 -11.29
C ILE A 84 4.45 -1.69 -10.32
N CYS A 85 5.70 -1.88 -10.72
CA CYS A 85 6.70 -2.68 -10.00
C CYS A 85 7.38 -1.94 -8.83
N CYS A 86 7.14 -0.64 -8.64
CA CYS A 86 7.80 0.17 -7.60
C CYS A 86 7.50 -0.26 -6.14
N LYS A 87 6.77 -1.36 -5.92
CA LYS A 87 6.63 -2.04 -4.62
C LYS A 87 7.46 -3.31 -4.46
N CYS A 88 8.06 -3.83 -5.52
CA CYS A 88 8.90 -5.02 -5.47
C CYS A 88 10.34 -4.70 -5.00
N ARG A 89 10.74 -3.41 -5.01
CA ARG A 89 11.94 -2.92 -4.33
C ARG A 89 11.63 -2.55 -2.87
N ASN A 90 11.07 -3.48 -2.10
CA ASN A 90 11.57 -3.61 -0.75
C ASN A 90 12.88 -4.40 -0.87
N ASN A 91 13.95 -3.74 -1.31
CA ASN A 91 15.25 -4.10 -0.79
C ASN A 91 15.22 -3.65 0.67
N ASN A 92 14.50 -4.40 1.51
CA ASN A 92 14.83 -4.44 2.90
C ASN A 92 16.19 -5.12 2.92
N ASP A 93 17.24 -4.29 2.85
CA ASP A 93 18.39 -4.40 3.73
C ASP A 93 18.66 -5.86 4.16
N VAL A 94 19.03 -6.68 3.18
CA VAL A 94 19.45 -8.05 3.48
C VAL A 94 20.80 -7.87 4.12
N HIS A 95 20.79 -7.70 5.43
CA HIS A 95 21.98 -7.71 6.24
C HIS A 95 22.75 -8.97 5.87
N ILE A 96 23.95 -8.81 5.32
CA ILE A 96 24.79 -9.93 4.92
C ILE A 96 25.19 -10.64 6.21
N LYS A 97 24.91 -11.94 6.29
CA LYS A 97 25.26 -12.76 7.46
C LYS A 97 26.40 -13.72 7.11
N ASP A 98 27.27 -13.99 8.07
CA ASP A 98 28.23 -15.09 7.94
C ASP A 98 27.52 -16.46 8.03
N LYS A 99 28.30 -17.53 7.84
CA LYS A 99 27.80 -18.92 7.94
C LYS A 99 27.26 -19.28 9.34
N ASN A 100 27.58 -18.48 10.37
CA ASN A 100 27.16 -18.65 11.75
C ASN A 100 25.95 -17.75 12.11
N GLY A 101 25.42 -16.98 11.15
CA GLY A 101 24.27 -16.11 11.32
C GLY A 101 24.55 -14.74 11.92
N ARG A 102 25.82 -14.36 12.10
CA ARG A 102 26.24 -13.03 12.58
C ARG A 102 26.10 -11.98 11.48
N LEU A 103 25.54 -10.83 11.83
CA LEU A 103 25.40 -9.65 10.96
C LEU A 103 26.79 -9.07 10.61
N LEU A 104 27.10 -8.90 9.34
CA LEU A 104 28.32 -8.22 8.87
C LEU A 104 27.99 -6.75 8.66
N THR A 105 28.39 -5.91 9.62
CA THR A 105 28.05 -4.47 9.67
C THR A 105 29.14 -3.58 9.08
N THR A 106 30.32 -4.09 8.80
CA THR A 106 31.48 -3.34 8.28
C THR A 106 31.79 -3.75 6.83
N GLU A 107 32.21 -2.79 6.01
CA GLU A 107 32.49 -3.00 4.57
C GLU A 107 33.59 -4.04 4.32
N ASP A 108 34.62 -4.07 5.17
CA ASP A 108 35.73 -5.03 5.10
C ASP A 108 35.28 -6.49 5.36
N GLU A 109 34.28 -6.68 6.21
CA GLU A 109 33.73 -8.00 6.52
C GLU A 109 32.85 -8.55 5.38
N GLN A 110 32.21 -7.65 4.61
CA GLN A 110 31.32 -8.01 3.51
C GLN A 110 32.08 -8.37 2.22
N MET A 111 33.27 -7.80 2.01
CA MET A 111 34.02 -7.93 0.75
C MET A 111 34.94 -9.15 0.67
N GLY A 112 34.96 -10.01 1.71
CA GLY A 112 35.76 -11.23 1.71
C GLY A 112 37.24 -10.95 1.63
N GLY A 113 37.86 -10.67 2.80
CA GLY A 113 39.29 -10.36 2.92
C GLY A 113 40.17 -11.31 2.10
N THR A 114 40.78 -10.75 1.05
CA THR A 114 41.98 -11.28 0.40
C THR A 114 43.06 -10.22 0.49
N LEU A 115 44.01 -10.44 1.40
CA LEU A 115 45.46 -10.53 1.13
C LEU A 115 46.11 -11.31 2.28
#